data_AF-A0A357FNR7-F1
#
_entry.id   AF-A0A357FNR7-F1
#
_cell.length_a   1.000
_cell.length_b   1.000
_cell.length_c   1.000
_cell.angle_alpha   90.00
_cell.angle_beta   90.00
_cell.angle_gamma   90.00
#
_symmetry.space_group_name_H-M   'P 1'
#
loop_
_entity.id
_entity.type
_entity.pdbx_description
1 polymer ?
#
loop_
_entity_poly.entity_id
_entity_poly.type
_entity_poly.pdbx_seq_one_letter_code
_entity_poly.pdbx_strand_id
1 'polypeptide(L)'
;MVTDYTAMSILDAPEEEEEEIVANPRISVAEASETYGKFVIGPLDPGYGVTLGNPLRRVLYNSLSGSAITWVRIEGTLHEYSNIDNVKEEVSEILLNVKNLRIRTGSESVGQLRLVTKGEGKITAGDITPSSEIIVVNTDQHIATLDSPDAELNMVLNVDHGKGYKVADSSEGHPIGVIPIDAVFTPVRKVNYTINQTRVGQRTDFEELHFEVWTDGSKYPVEAVIEAANILVNQFFLFTKAEDAQEGSDGVSMDIPAEHYNMTVEELELSSRTLNCLKRAALNKVGEVMEKSKSELLEIRNFGEKSYRELYDRFRELEILPDHLDPELNASQEEQIAENNPEIEVDEG
;
A
#
# COMPACT_ATOMS: atom_id res chain seq x y z
N MET A 1 4.94 50.98 64.07
CA MET A 1 4.20 51.03 62.79
C MET A 1 4.11 49.61 62.29
N VAL A 2 2.92 49.02 62.38
CA VAL A 2 2.65 47.67 61.88
C VAL A 2 2.36 47.84 60.39
N THR A 3 3.20 47.28 59.54
CA THR A 3 3.03 47.33 58.08
C THR A 3 1.87 46.41 57.72
N ASP A 4 0.83 47.01 57.14
CA ASP A 4 -0.41 46.37 56.74
C ASP A 4 -0.16 45.50 55.50
N TYR A 5 -0.27 44.18 55.63
CA TYR A 5 -0.09 43.21 54.53
C TYR A 5 -1.42 42.87 53.84
N THR A 6 -2.37 43.80 53.78
CA THR A 6 -3.74 43.54 53.32
C THR A 6 -4.00 43.98 51.87
N ALA A 7 -2.98 44.05 51.02
CA ALA A 7 -3.15 44.51 49.63
C ALA A 7 -2.23 43.81 48.61
N MET A 8 -2.10 42.48 48.70
CA MET A 8 -1.66 41.70 47.54
C MET A 8 -2.72 40.65 47.26
N SER A 9 -3.64 41.00 46.36
CA SER A 9 -4.64 40.06 45.88
C SER A 9 -3.91 38.98 45.07
N ILE A 10 -4.21 37.71 45.35
CA ILE A 10 -3.68 36.54 44.61
C ILE A 10 -4.12 36.58 43.12
N LEU A 11 -5.01 37.50 42.75
CA LEU A 11 -5.60 37.65 41.42
C LEU A 11 -4.79 38.53 40.47
N ASP A 12 -3.64 39.04 40.88
CA ASP A 12 -2.77 39.92 40.06
C ASP A 12 -1.45 39.23 39.67
N ALA A 13 -1.46 37.88 39.63
CA ALA A 13 -0.39 37.15 38.94
C ALA A 13 -0.49 37.48 37.44
N PRO A 14 0.61 37.86 36.77
CA PRO A 14 0.57 37.99 35.32
C PRO A 14 0.07 36.65 34.75
N GLU A 15 -0.95 36.70 33.89
CA GLU A 15 -1.28 35.57 33.03
C GLU A 15 0.02 35.24 32.28
N GLU A 16 0.71 34.18 32.71
CA GLU A 16 1.78 33.60 31.92
C GLU A 16 1.10 33.21 30.60
N GLU A 17 1.37 33.96 29.54
CA GLU A 17 1.05 33.52 28.19
C GLU A 17 1.68 32.13 28.05
N GLU A 18 0.86 31.08 28.18
CA GLU A 18 1.30 29.71 27.95
C GLU A 18 1.79 29.68 26.51
N GLU A 19 3.11 29.79 26.30
CA GLU A 19 3.71 29.57 25.00
C GLU A 19 3.23 28.21 24.53
N GLU A 20 2.37 28.21 23.52
CA GLU A 20 1.76 27.00 22.97
C GLU A 20 2.91 26.14 22.44
N ILE A 21 3.32 25.13 23.22
CA ILE A 21 4.44 24.26 22.88
C ILE A 21 3.99 23.42 21.69
N VAL A 22 4.35 23.86 20.48
CA VAL A 22 4.05 23.11 19.26
C VAL A 22 4.93 21.87 19.21
N ALA A 23 4.33 20.71 19.51
CA ALA A 23 4.96 19.42 19.29
C ALA A 23 5.13 19.21 17.78
N ASN A 24 6.37 19.08 17.32
CA ASN A 24 6.69 18.68 15.95
C ASN A 24 7.01 17.19 15.93
N PRO A 25 6.02 16.29 15.72
CA PRO A 25 6.25 14.86 15.70
C PRO A 25 7.24 14.49 14.60
N ARG A 26 8.17 13.60 14.93
CA ARG A 26 9.16 13.06 13.98
C ARG A 26 9.13 11.54 14.05
N ILE A 27 9.37 10.91 12.91
CA ILE A 27 9.68 9.50 12.83
C ILE A 27 11.19 9.31 12.72
N SER A 28 11.73 8.40 13.51
CA SER A 28 13.14 7.99 13.43
C SER A 28 13.23 6.47 13.37
N VAL A 29 14.17 5.96 12.57
CA VAL A 29 14.47 4.54 12.49
C VAL A 29 15.57 4.25 13.49
N ALA A 30 15.24 3.58 14.59
CA ALA A 30 16.21 3.24 15.63
C ALA A 30 17.08 2.05 15.19
N GLU A 31 16.45 1.03 14.59
CA GLU A 31 17.12 -0.16 14.07
C GLU A 31 16.41 -0.62 12.80
N ALA A 32 17.17 -1.01 11.78
CA ALA A 32 16.62 -1.63 10.58
C ALA A 32 17.58 -2.71 10.06
N SER A 33 17.02 -3.88 9.81
CA SER A 33 17.63 -5.00 9.10
C SER A 33 16.67 -5.47 8.01
N GLU A 34 17.04 -6.53 7.29
CA GLU A 34 16.20 -7.07 6.22
C GLU A 34 14.86 -7.65 6.72
N THR A 35 14.82 -8.12 7.97
CA THR A 35 13.66 -8.82 8.56
C THR A 35 13.14 -8.16 9.83
N TYR A 36 13.78 -7.11 10.33
CA TYR A 36 13.38 -6.40 11.54
C TYR A 36 13.53 -4.89 11.42
N GLY A 37 12.53 -4.14 11.88
CA GLY A 37 12.57 -2.68 11.93
C GLY A 37 11.99 -2.15 13.23
N LYS A 38 12.69 -1.17 13.82
CA LYS A 38 12.25 -0.43 15.01
C LYS A 38 12.14 1.06 14.68
N PHE A 39 10.95 1.59 14.86
CA PHE A 39 10.59 2.98 14.56
C PHE A 39 10.19 3.67 15.86
N VAL A 40 10.64 4.91 16.03
CA VAL A 40 10.28 5.76 17.16
C VAL A 40 9.59 6.99 16.61
N ILE A 41 8.32 7.17 16.99
CA ILE A 41 7.48 8.29 16.58
C ILE A 41 7.17 9.15 17.80
N GLY A 42 7.55 10.42 17.77
CA GLY A 42 7.28 11.35 18.86
C GLY A 42 7.90 12.73 18.62
N PRO A 43 7.55 13.73 19.45
CA PRO A 43 6.53 13.67 20.51
C PRO A 43 5.11 13.69 19.94
N LEU A 44 4.19 12.93 20.56
CA LEU A 44 2.77 12.82 20.22
C LEU A 44 1.91 13.31 21.38
N ASP A 45 0.72 13.86 21.10
CA ASP A 45 -0.24 14.18 22.14
C ASP A 45 -0.71 12.92 22.91
N PRO A 46 -1.11 13.06 24.19
CA PRO A 46 -1.61 11.94 24.97
C PRO A 46 -2.72 11.15 24.26
N GLY A 47 -2.61 9.82 24.23
CA GLY A 47 -3.54 8.92 23.56
C GLY A 47 -3.27 8.68 22.07
N TYR A 48 -2.48 9.53 21.40
CA TYR A 48 -2.13 9.30 19.99
C TYR A 48 -1.21 8.09 19.79
N GLY A 49 -0.42 7.69 20.79
CA GLY A 49 0.41 6.49 20.70
C GLY A 49 -0.42 5.22 20.41
N VAL A 50 -1.53 5.03 21.13
CA VAL A 50 -2.45 3.89 20.90
C VAL A 50 -3.21 4.08 19.59
N THR A 51 -3.63 5.32 19.31
CA THR A 51 -4.44 5.67 18.14
C THR A 51 -3.69 5.44 16.82
N LEU A 52 -2.36 5.61 16.80
CA LEU A 52 -1.52 5.28 15.65
C LEU A 52 -1.05 3.82 15.68
N GLY A 53 -0.56 3.35 16.83
CA GLY A 53 0.06 2.03 16.97
C GLY A 53 -0.90 0.87 16.71
N ASN A 54 -2.12 0.93 17.25
CA ASN A 54 -3.07 -0.17 17.13
C ASN A 54 -3.61 -0.35 15.70
N PRO A 55 -4.05 0.70 14.98
CA PRO A 55 -4.47 0.57 13.58
C PRO A 55 -3.33 0.12 12.66
N LEU A 56 -2.12 0.70 12.79
CA LEU A 56 -0.97 0.28 11.98
C LEU A 56 -0.67 -1.21 12.18
N ARG A 57 -0.68 -1.68 13.43
CA ARG A 57 -0.52 -3.10 13.75
C ARG A 57 -1.57 -3.97 13.06
N ARG A 58 -2.83 -3.55 13.02
CA ARG A 58 -3.91 -4.32 12.38
C ARG A 58 -3.76 -4.38 10.86
N VAL A 59 -3.35 -3.28 10.23
CA VAL A 59 -3.16 -3.21 8.77
C VAL A 59 -1.95 -4.04 8.34
N LEU A 60 -0.84 -3.96 9.08
CA LEU A 60 0.35 -4.77 8.82
C LEU A 60 0.08 -6.28 8.82
N TYR A 61 -0.85 -6.77 9.64
CA TYR A 61 -1.20 -8.19 9.67
C TYR A 61 -2.14 -8.64 8.54
N ASN A 62 -3.01 -7.76 8.04
CA ASN A 62 -4.16 -8.19 7.23
C ASN A 62 -4.20 -7.63 5.81
N SER A 63 -3.61 -6.47 5.57
CA SER A 63 -3.93 -5.67 4.37
C SER A 63 -2.76 -5.48 3.42
N LEU A 64 -1.54 -5.85 3.84
CA LEU A 64 -0.36 -5.77 2.98
C LEU A 64 -0.46 -6.75 1.81
N SER A 65 0.02 -6.30 0.66
CA SER A 65 0.24 -7.17 -0.48
C SER A 65 1.53 -7.98 -0.32
N GLY A 66 1.47 -9.23 -0.78
CA GLY A 66 2.64 -10.09 -0.88
C GLY A 66 2.44 -11.19 -1.92
N SER A 67 3.47 -11.99 -2.09
CA SER A 67 3.51 -13.07 -3.08
C SER A 67 3.63 -14.42 -2.42
N ALA A 68 2.89 -15.40 -2.93
CA ALA A 68 2.88 -16.74 -2.39
C ALA A 68 2.65 -17.76 -3.51
N ILE A 69 2.95 -19.03 -3.21
CA ILE A 69 2.68 -20.13 -4.12
C ILE A 69 1.20 -20.51 -3.99
N THR A 70 0.47 -20.53 -5.11
CA THR A 70 -0.97 -20.85 -5.12
C THR A 70 -1.27 -22.26 -5.59
N TRP A 71 -0.43 -22.81 -6.47
CA TRP A 71 -0.55 -24.19 -6.90
C TRP A 71 0.80 -24.76 -7.30
N VAL A 72 0.87 -26.09 -7.27
CA VAL A 72 2.04 -26.88 -7.62
C VAL A 72 1.65 -27.93 -8.64
N ARG A 73 2.47 -28.14 -9.66
CA ARG A 73 2.35 -29.27 -10.59
C ARG A 73 3.61 -30.10 -10.51
N ILE A 74 3.48 -31.36 -10.08
CA ILE A 74 4.59 -32.30 -9.95
C ILE A 74 4.46 -33.34 -11.07
N GLU A 75 5.55 -33.61 -11.78
CA GLU A 75 5.54 -34.62 -12.83
C GLU A 75 5.29 -36.02 -12.25
N GLY A 76 4.38 -36.78 -12.88
CA GLY A 76 4.01 -38.13 -12.43
C GLY A 76 2.98 -38.19 -11.30
N THR A 77 2.62 -37.06 -10.70
CA THR A 77 1.64 -36.98 -9.61
C THR A 77 0.32 -36.36 -10.08
N LEU A 78 -0.79 -37.03 -9.75
CA LEU A 78 -2.14 -36.54 -10.06
C LEU A 78 -2.84 -35.85 -8.87
N HIS A 79 -2.45 -36.19 -7.64
CA HIS A 79 -3.08 -35.71 -6.41
C HIS A 79 -2.12 -35.72 -5.21
N GLU A 80 -2.47 -34.99 -4.16
CA GLU A 80 -1.67 -34.75 -2.94
C GLU A 80 -1.38 -35.98 -2.07
N TYR A 81 -2.18 -37.04 -2.18
CA TYR A 81 -2.03 -38.29 -1.40
C TYR A 81 -1.11 -39.32 -2.04
N SER A 82 -0.32 -38.93 -3.05
CA SER A 82 0.57 -39.84 -3.75
C SER A 82 1.99 -39.78 -3.19
N ASN A 83 2.75 -40.83 -3.47
CA ASN A 83 4.18 -40.90 -3.19
C ASN A 83 4.95 -40.81 -4.50
N ILE A 84 6.15 -40.26 -4.43
CA ILE A 84 7.07 -40.17 -5.58
C ILE A 84 8.16 -41.21 -5.37
N ASP A 85 8.41 -42.05 -6.37
CA ASP A 85 9.43 -43.09 -6.29
C ASP A 85 10.81 -42.47 -6.03
N ASN A 86 11.54 -43.05 -5.06
CA ASN A 86 12.88 -42.61 -4.65
C ASN A 86 12.94 -41.21 -4.02
N VAL A 87 11.82 -40.67 -3.56
CA VAL A 87 11.74 -39.47 -2.72
C VAL A 87 11.29 -39.88 -1.33
N LYS A 88 11.94 -39.36 -0.30
CA LYS A 88 11.68 -39.73 1.09
C LYS A 88 10.34 -39.18 1.59
N GLU A 89 10.05 -37.93 1.26
CA GLU A 89 8.84 -37.21 1.68
C GLU A 89 7.63 -37.57 0.81
N GLU A 90 6.45 -37.63 1.42
CA GLU A 90 5.19 -37.75 0.69
C GLU A 90 4.85 -36.42 -0.01
N VAL A 91 3.98 -36.45 -1.03
CA VAL A 91 3.59 -35.21 -1.74
C VAL A 91 2.99 -34.19 -0.78
N SER A 92 2.19 -34.61 0.20
CA SER A 92 1.62 -33.72 1.21
C SER A 92 2.67 -32.98 2.04
N GLU A 93 3.78 -33.64 2.40
CA GLU A 93 4.90 -33.04 3.12
C GLU A 93 5.67 -32.05 2.23
N ILE A 94 5.87 -32.40 0.96
CA ILE A 94 6.49 -31.52 -0.04
C ILE A 94 5.64 -30.24 -0.20
N LEU A 95 4.32 -30.36 -0.30
CA LEU A 95 3.42 -29.20 -0.42
C LEU A 95 3.49 -28.30 0.83
N LEU A 96 3.61 -28.88 2.03
CA LEU A 96 3.80 -28.12 3.26
C LEU A 96 5.14 -27.38 3.30
N ASN A 97 6.21 -28.01 2.81
CA ASN A 97 7.52 -27.40 2.67
C ASN A 97 7.51 -26.26 1.65
N VAL A 98 6.84 -26.46 0.51
CA VAL A 98 6.65 -25.43 -0.53
C VAL A 98 5.85 -24.24 0.02
N LYS A 99 4.82 -24.46 0.85
CA LYS A 99 4.06 -23.38 1.52
C LYS A 99 4.95 -22.51 2.44
N ASN A 100 6.09 -23.04 2.88
CA ASN A 100 7.05 -22.30 3.69
C ASN A 100 8.03 -21.43 2.88
N LEU A 101 7.99 -21.49 1.55
CA LEU A 101 8.78 -20.62 0.70
C LEU A 101 8.35 -19.16 0.86
N ARG A 102 9.34 -18.26 0.86
CA ARG A 102 9.18 -16.82 0.92
C ARG A 102 9.66 -16.23 -0.37
N ILE A 103 8.74 -15.56 -1.04
CA ILE A 103 8.94 -15.05 -2.38
C ILE A 103 8.89 -13.54 -2.31
N ARG A 104 9.88 -12.92 -2.92
CA ARG A 104 9.93 -11.49 -3.17
C ARG A 104 9.84 -11.26 -4.67
N THR A 105 8.94 -10.38 -5.07
CA THR A 105 8.69 -10.02 -6.46
C THR A 105 8.94 -8.52 -6.64
N GLY A 106 9.50 -8.14 -7.79
CA GLY A 106 9.78 -6.73 -8.09
C GLY A 106 8.57 -5.95 -8.60
N SER A 107 7.59 -6.64 -9.17
CA SER A 107 6.35 -6.11 -9.74
C SER A 107 5.17 -6.98 -9.27
N GLU A 108 3.93 -6.55 -9.53
CA GLU A 108 2.73 -7.39 -9.32
C GLU A 108 2.59 -8.50 -10.39
N SER A 109 3.70 -9.05 -10.87
CA SER A 109 3.71 -10.04 -11.93
C SER A 109 3.41 -11.44 -11.39
N VAL A 110 2.37 -12.06 -11.95
CA VAL A 110 2.11 -13.49 -11.78
C VAL A 110 3.15 -14.26 -12.57
N GLY A 111 3.73 -15.31 -11.98
CA GLY A 111 4.81 -16.04 -12.63
C GLY A 111 4.95 -17.48 -12.17
N GLN A 112 5.89 -18.20 -12.80
CA GLN A 112 6.15 -19.61 -12.50
C GLN A 112 7.63 -19.84 -12.21
N LEU A 113 7.89 -20.62 -11.17
CA LEU A 113 9.21 -21.14 -10.83
C LEU A 113 9.28 -22.63 -11.21
N ARG A 114 10.48 -23.09 -11.55
CA ARG A 114 10.73 -24.50 -11.88
C ARG A 114 11.81 -25.08 -10.98
N LEU A 115 11.56 -26.27 -10.49
CA LEU A 115 12.53 -27.10 -9.78
C LEU A 115 12.73 -28.38 -10.61
N VAL A 116 13.97 -28.59 -11.05
CA VAL A 116 14.38 -29.77 -11.85
C VAL A 116 15.64 -30.30 -11.21
N THR A 117 15.52 -31.43 -10.50
CA THR A 117 16.63 -32.00 -9.74
C THR A 117 16.77 -33.49 -10.01
N LYS A 118 18.00 -33.97 -10.13
CA LYS A 118 18.34 -35.38 -10.35
C LYS A 118 19.48 -35.80 -9.42
N GLY A 119 19.48 -37.05 -9.01
CA GLY A 119 20.51 -37.63 -8.15
C GLY A 119 20.15 -37.65 -6.68
N GLU A 120 20.97 -38.33 -5.88
CA GLU A 120 20.78 -38.48 -4.44
C GLU A 120 21.18 -37.19 -3.70
N GLY A 121 20.34 -36.73 -2.77
CA GLY A 121 20.65 -35.53 -1.99
C GLY A 121 19.45 -34.81 -1.40
N LYS A 122 19.74 -33.81 -0.55
CA LYS A 122 18.73 -32.90 -0.03
C LYS A 122 18.48 -31.78 -1.01
N ILE A 123 17.22 -31.52 -1.31
CA ILE A 123 16.77 -30.46 -2.20
C ILE A 123 16.25 -29.31 -1.34
N THR A 124 16.76 -28.12 -1.63
CA THR A 124 16.44 -26.88 -0.94
C THR A 124 15.83 -25.87 -1.90
N ALA A 125 15.28 -24.80 -1.34
CA ALA A 125 14.75 -23.68 -2.09
C ALA A 125 15.80 -23.00 -3.01
N GLY A 126 17.08 -23.10 -2.66
CA GLY A 126 18.19 -22.62 -3.50
C GLY A 126 18.36 -23.37 -4.82
N ASP A 127 17.80 -24.58 -4.94
CA ASP A 127 17.84 -25.39 -6.17
C ASP A 127 16.73 -25.00 -7.16
N ILE A 128 15.79 -24.14 -6.75
CA ILE A 128 14.73 -23.60 -7.60
C ILE A 128 15.36 -22.62 -8.59
N THR A 129 15.04 -22.76 -9.88
CA THR A 129 15.51 -21.81 -10.90
C THR A 129 14.70 -20.51 -10.77
N PRO A 130 15.33 -19.38 -10.37
CA PRO A 130 14.62 -18.11 -10.25
C PRO A 130 14.32 -17.51 -11.63
N SER A 131 13.25 -16.71 -11.69
CA SER A 131 12.98 -15.82 -12.83
C SER A 131 13.59 -14.44 -12.56
N SER A 132 13.76 -13.59 -13.58
CA SER A 132 14.34 -12.25 -13.42
C SER A 132 13.57 -11.35 -12.44
N GLU A 133 12.27 -11.63 -12.23
CA GLU A 133 11.38 -10.81 -11.40
C GLU A 133 11.01 -11.48 -10.07
N ILE A 134 11.36 -12.77 -9.88
CA ILE A 134 10.92 -13.59 -8.74
C ILE A 134 12.14 -14.13 -8.00
N ILE A 135 12.28 -13.70 -6.75
CA ILE A 135 13.40 -14.06 -5.88
C ILE A 135 12.88 -14.92 -4.73
N VAL A 136 13.50 -16.07 -4.52
CA VAL A 136 13.26 -16.91 -3.35
C VAL A 136 14.19 -16.45 -2.23
N VAL A 137 13.62 -15.96 -1.13
CA VAL A 137 14.35 -15.30 -0.05
C VAL A 137 15.01 -16.31 0.88
N ASN A 138 14.27 -17.34 1.30
CA ASN A 138 14.75 -18.39 2.19
C ASN A 138 15.32 -19.58 1.40
N THR A 139 16.49 -19.40 0.82
CA THR A 139 17.17 -20.42 -0.02
C THR A 139 17.53 -21.72 0.72
N ASP A 140 17.61 -21.68 2.05
CA ASP A 140 17.89 -22.82 2.93
C ASP A 140 16.65 -23.68 3.25
N GLN A 141 15.46 -23.25 2.84
CA GLN A 141 14.22 -23.97 3.09
C GLN A 141 14.26 -25.36 2.45
N HIS A 142 14.16 -26.41 3.26
CA HIS A 142 14.08 -27.79 2.81
C HIS A 142 12.80 -28.01 2.01
N ILE A 143 12.91 -28.70 0.87
CA ILE A 143 11.78 -29.09 0.01
C ILE A 143 11.55 -30.59 0.07
N ALA A 144 12.56 -31.38 -0.27
CA ALA A 144 12.50 -32.84 -0.35
C ALA A 144 13.90 -33.46 -0.25
N THR A 145 13.97 -34.77 -0.08
CA THR A 145 15.19 -35.58 -0.03
C THR A 145 15.06 -36.71 -1.06
N LEU A 146 16.01 -36.78 -1.97
CA LEU A 146 16.12 -37.82 -2.99
C LEU A 146 17.01 -38.96 -2.46
N ASP A 147 16.45 -40.17 -2.41
CA ASP A 147 17.07 -41.35 -1.76
C ASP A 147 17.85 -42.25 -2.74
N SER A 148 17.90 -41.91 -4.03
CA SER A 148 18.58 -42.71 -5.06
C SER A 148 19.32 -41.83 -6.07
N PRO A 149 20.47 -42.27 -6.62
CA PRO A 149 21.15 -41.60 -7.74
C PRO A 149 20.28 -41.46 -9.01
N ASP A 150 19.29 -42.33 -9.17
CA ASP A 150 18.36 -42.31 -10.32
C ASP A 150 17.06 -41.54 -10.02
N ALA A 151 16.95 -40.94 -8.82
CA ALA A 151 15.78 -40.15 -8.46
C ALA A 151 15.71 -38.85 -9.27
N GLU A 152 14.51 -38.48 -9.69
CA GLU A 152 14.23 -37.24 -10.41
C GLU A 152 12.98 -36.58 -9.80
N LEU A 153 13.09 -35.28 -9.53
CA LEU A 153 11.98 -34.46 -9.06
C LEU A 153 11.86 -33.24 -9.95
N ASN A 154 10.74 -33.19 -10.68
CA ASN A 154 10.38 -32.08 -11.57
C ASN A 154 9.06 -31.49 -11.11
N MET A 155 9.07 -30.20 -10.76
CA MET A 155 7.84 -29.49 -10.42
C MET A 155 7.84 -28.04 -10.92
N VAL A 156 6.63 -27.56 -11.18
CA VAL A 156 6.32 -26.17 -11.51
C VAL A 156 5.52 -25.58 -10.35
N LEU A 157 6.00 -24.44 -9.85
CA LEU A 157 5.40 -23.70 -8.75
C LEU A 157 4.83 -22.40 -9.32
N ASN A 158 3.54 -22.13 -9.07
CA ASN A 158 2.95 -20.87 -9.50
C ASN A 158 2.99 -19.84 -8.39
N VAL A 159 3.50 -18.67 -8.70
CA VAL A 159 3.57 -17.52 -7.83
C VAL A 159 2.47 -16.55 -8.22
N ASP A 160 1.66 -16.19 -7.24
CA ASP A 160 0.60 -15.22 -7.40
C ASP A 160 0.73 -14.09 -6.37
N HIS A 161 0.01 -13.01 -6.62
CA HIS A 161 -0.06 -11.85 -5.74
C HIS A 161 -1.42 -11.81 -5.04
N GLY A 162 -1.40 -11.43 -3.77
CA GLY A 162 -2.63 -11.37 -3.00
C GLY A 162 -2.44 -10.66 -1.66
N LYS A 163 -3.50 -10.72 -0.86
CA LYS A 163 -3.55 -10.15 0.48
C LYS A 163 -4.04 -11.20 1.46
N GLY A 164 -3.47 -11.19 2.67
CA GLY A 164 -3.88 -12.09 3.74
C GLY A 164 -3.71 -13.57 3.42
N TYR A 165 -4.79 -14.33 3.59
CA TYR A 165 -4.79 -15.78 3.43
C TYR A 165 -5.88 -16.20 2.46
N LYS A 166 -5.51 -17.00 1.46
CA LYS A 166 -6.45 -17.62 0.50
C LYS A 166 -6.39 -19.13 0.67
N VAL A 167 -7.54 -19.74 0.98
CA VAL A 167 -7.70 -21.19 1.03
C VAL A 167 -7.59 -21.77 -0.38
N ALA A 168 -6.99 -22.94 -0.51
CA ALA A 168 -6.96 -23.67 -1.77
C ALA A 168 -8.39 -23.91 -2.29
N ASP A 169 -8.67 -23.49 -3.51
CA ASP A 169 -9.95 -23.74 -4.17
C ASP A 169 -9.76 -24.62 -5.40
N SER A 170 -10.26 -25.86 -5.32
CA SER A 170 -10.23 -26.82 -6.43
C SER A 170 -11.25 -26.52 -7.53
N SER A 171 -12.12 -25.52 -7.35
CA SER A 171 -13.17 -25.15 -8.32
C SER A 171 -12.69 -24.23 -9.44
N GLU A 172 -11.46 -23.69 -9.37
CA GLU A 172 -10.87 -22.76 -10.35
C GLU A 172 -10.56 -23.39 -11.74
N GLY A 173 -11.05 -24.60 -12.02
CA GLY A 173 -10.95 -25.21 -13.36
C GLY A 173 -9.52 -25.59 -13.77
N HIS A 174 -8.64 -25.84 -12.80
CA HIS A 174 -7.25 -26.20 -13.07
C HIS A 174 -7.13 -27.51 -13.88
N PRO A 175 -6.13 -27.62 -14.79
CA PRO A 175 -5.85 -28.86 -15.50
C PRO A 175 -5.52 -30.02 -14.54
N ILE A 176 -5.74 -31.24 -15.00
CA ILE A 176 -5.37 -32.47 -14.25
C ILE A 176 -3.87 -32.45 -13.91
N GLY A 177 -3.54 -32.80 -12.66
CA GLY A 177 -2.17 -32.82 -12.14
C GLY A 177 -1.70 -31.50 -11.50
N VAL A 178 -2.55 -30.46 -11.48
CA VAL A 178 -2.33 -29.26 -10.66
C VAL A 178 -2.93 -29.48 -9.29
N ILE A 179 -2.12 -29.25 -8.25
CA ILE A 179 -2.53 -29.35 -6.85
C ILE A 179 -2.56 -27.92 -6.29
N PRO A 180 -3.75 -27.36 -6.01
CA PRO A 180 -3.85 -26.06 -5.35
C PRO A 180 -3.39 -26.18 -3.90
N ILE A 181 -2.73 -25.13 -3.40
CA ILE A 181 -2.30 -25.04 -2.01
C ILE A 181 -2.79 -23.72 -1.41
N ASP A 182 -2.98 -23.68 -0.09
CA ASP A 182 -3.37 -22.42 0.52
C ASP A 182 -2.21 -21.43 0.45
N ALA A 183 -2.52 -20.20 0.07
CA ALA A 183 -1.56 -19.14 -0.10
C ALA A 183 -1.58 -18.20 1.11
N VAL A 184 -0.40 -17.99 1.71
CA VAL A 184 -0.17 -17.01 2.78
C VAL A 184 0.59 -15.85 2.17
N PHE A 185 -0.11 -14.77 1.86
CA PHE A 185 0.48 -13.58 1.24
C PHE A 185 1.05 -12.58 2.26
N THR A 186 0.72 -12.74 3.55
CA THR A 186 1.15 -11.80 4.60
C THR A 186 2.67 -11.87 4.84
N PRO A 187 3.43 -10.78 4.58
CA PRO A 187 4.89 -10.75 4.75
C PRO A 187 5.33 -10.51 6.21
N VAL A 188 4.40 -10.09 7.08
CA VAL A 188 4.66 -9.70 8.48
C VAL A 188 4.41 -10.87 9.42
N ARG A 189 5.41 -11.20 10.24
CA ARG A 189 5.33 -12.26 11.25
C ARG A 189 4.86 -11.74 12.60
N LYS A 190 5.39 -10.60 13.01
CA LYS A 190 5.14 -10.03 14.33
C LYS A 190 5.17 -8.52 14.26
N VAL A 191 4.29 -7.89 15.02
CA VAL A 191 4.30 -6.46 15.27
C VAL A 191 4.09 -6.25 16.76
N ASN A 192 4.93 -5.42 17.34
CA ASN A 192 4.85 -4.99 18.73
C ASN A 192 4.89 -3.46 18.78
N TYR A 193 4.23 -2.87 19.76
CA TYR A 193 4.41 -1.45 20.04
C TYR A 193 4.38 -1.18 21.52
N THR A 194 5.11 -0.16 21.95
CA THR A 194 5.17 0.32 23.33
C THR A 194 5.06 1.83 23.30
N ILE A 195 4.39 2.40 24.30
CA ILE A 195 4.20 3.84 24.42
C ILE A 195 4.94 4.28 25.66
N ASN A 196 5.86 5.23 25.48
CA ASN A 196 6.64 5.84 26.54
C ASN A 196 6.20 7.29 26.71
N GLN A 197 6.29 7.83 27.92
CA GLN A 197 6.10 9.26 28.15
C GLN A 197 7.39 10.01 27.83
N THR A 198 7.26 11.18 27.19
CA THR A 198 8.37 12.05 26.82
C THR A 198 8.10 13.49 27.27
N ARG A 199 9.18 14.23 27.52
CA ARG A 199 9.12 15.62 27.96
C ARG A 199 9.47 16.54 26.80
N VAL A 200 8.60 17.52 26.54
CA VAL A 200 8.84 18.59 25.57
C VAL A 200 8.71 19.93 26.30
N GLY A 201 9.83 20.64 26.43
CA GLY A 201 9.88 21.88 27.21
C GLY A 201 9.49 21.65 28.68
N GLN A 202 8.40 22.28 29.12
CA GLN A 202 7.88 22.12 30.48
C GLN A 202 6.83 21.01 30.61
N ARG A 203 6.26 20.53 29.50
CA ARG A 203 5.24 19.46 29.50
C ARG A 203 5.87 18.07 29.49
N THR A 204 5.36 17.17 30.32
CA THR A 204 5.86 15.79 30.50
C THR A 204 4.86 14.71 30.09
N ASP A 205 3.70 15.11 29.57
CA ASP A 205 2.57 14.25 29.25
C ASP A 205 2.56 13.76 27.80
N PHE A 206 3.47 14.26 26.95
CA PHE A 206 3.62 13.78 25.58
C PHE A 206 3.99 12.30 25.55
N GLU A 207 3.58 11.64 24.48
CA GLU A 207 3.85 10.23 24.22
C GLU A 207 4.91 10.05 23.12
N GLU A 208 5.61 8.92 23.20
CA GLU A 208 6.53 8.45 22.18
C GLU A 208 6.18 6.98 21.87
N LEU A 209 5.84 6.72 20.62
CA LEU A 209 5.48 5.40 20.13
C LEU A 209 6.73 4.66 19.63
N HIS A 210 7.10 3.60 20.33
CA HIS A 210 8.12 2.64 19.91
C HIS A 210 7.43 1.49 19.18
N PHE A 211 7.69 1.36 17.88
CA PHE A 211 7.00 0.44 16.99
C PHE A 211 8.00 -0.55 16.38
N GLU A 212 7.79 -1.84 16.61
CA GLU A 212 8.71 -2.92 16.24
C GLU A 212 8.01 -3.89 15.28
N VAL A 213 8.63 -4.15 14.12
CA VAL A 213 8.07 -4.97 13.03
C VAL A 213 9.05 -6.05 12.63
N TRP A 214 8.59 -7.30 12.58
CA TRP A 214 9.33 -8.45 12.08
C TRP A 214 8.67 -8.99 10.81
N THR A 215 9.41 -9.03 9.71
CA THR A 215 8.98 -9.62 8.43
C THR A 215 9.67 -10.96 8.19
N ASP A 216 9.19 -11.73 7.23
CA ASP A 216 9.82 -12.98 6.79
C ASP A 216 10.85 -12.79 5.66
N GLY A 217 11.19 -11.54 5.37
CA GLY A 217 12.11 -11.16 4.31
C GLY A 217 11.47 -11.08 2.92
N SER A 218 10.21 -11.47 2.71
CA SER A 218 9.53 -11.19 1.43
C SER A 218 9.39 -9.69 1.17
N LYS A 219 9.13 -8.90 2.23
CA LYS A 219 9.08 -7.43 2.20
C LYS A 219 9.95 -6.83 3.29
N TYR A 220 10.58 -5.69 3.01
CA TYR A 220 11.37 -5.00 4.03
C TYR A 220 10.45 -4.36 5.08
N PRO A 221 10.85 -4.32 6.38
CA PRO A 221 10.03 -3.73 7.44
C PRO A 221 9.66 -2.27 7.20
N VAL A 222 10.57 -1.47 6.63
CA VAL A 222 10.34 -0.05 6.32
C VAL A 222 9.26 0.10 5.25
N GLU A 223 9.38 -0.66 4.16
CA GLU A 223 8.39 -0.66 3.07
C GLU A 223 7.01 -1.11 3.56
N ALA A 224 6.97 -2.15 4.40
CA ALA A 224 5.73 -2.64 4.98
C ALA A 224 5.02 -1.58 5.84
N VAL A 225 5.77 -0.78 6.62
CA VAL A 225 5.20 0.31 7.42
C VAL A 225 4.67 1.44 6.54
N ILE A 226 5.40 1.81 5.47
CA ILE A 226 4.96 2.82 4.51
C ILE A 226 3.65 2.39 3.84
N GLU A 227 3.60 1.17 3.31
CA GLU A 227 2.39 0.64 2.68
C GLU A 227 1.21 0.59 3.65
N ALA A 228 1.43 0.14 4.90
CA ALA A 228 0.38 0.12 5.91
C ALA A 228 -0.13 1.53 6.25
N ALA A 229 0.76 2.52 6.32
CA ALA A 229 0.39 3.91 6.54
C ALA A 229 -0.45 4.44 5.37
N ASN A 230 -0.04 4.19 4.13
CA ASN A 230 -0.77 4.62 2.93
C ASN A 230 -2.17 3.99 2.87
N ILE A 231 -2.30 2.71 3.20
CA ILE A 231 -3.61 2.03 3.30
C ILE A 231 -4.51 2.73 4.34
N LEU A 232 -3.97 3.08 5.51
CA LEU A 232 -4.73 3.79 6.53
C LEU A 232 -5.13 5.19 6.08
N VAL A 233 -4.22 5.94 5.46
CA VAL A 233 -4.50 7.30 4.94
C VAL A 233 -5.61 7.24 3.91
N ASN A 234 -5.57 6.28 2.98
CA ASN A 234 -6.65 6.06 1.99
C ASN A 234 -8.00 5.80 2.69
N GLN A 235 -8.00 4.95 3.72
CA GLN A 235 -9.24 4.65 4.46
C GLN A 235 -9.75 5.87 5.25
N PHE A 236 -8.86 6.66 5.85
CA PHE A 236 -9.22 7.86 6.61
C PHE A 236 -9.67 9.01 5.72
N PHE A 237 -9.15 9.07 4.50
CA PHE A 237 -9.52 10.10 3.53
C PHE A 237 -11.02 10.02 3.16
N LEU A 238 -11.68 8.86 3.29
CA LEU A 238 -13.14 8.77 3.11
C LEU A 238 -13.91 9.63 4.13
N PHE A 239 -13.39 9.77 5.35
CA PHE A 239 -14.03 10.57 6.38
C PHE A 239 -13.92 12.07 6.11
N THR A 240 -12.95 12.53 5.33
CA THR A 240 -12.86 13.96 4.97
C THR A 240 -13.95 14.37 3.99
N LYS A 241 -14.52 13.42 3.25
CA LYS A 241 -15.64 13.62 2.31
C LYS A 241 -17.01 13.37 2.95
N ALA A 242 -17.08 13.29 4.28
CA ALA A 242 -18.33 12.99 4.98
C ALA A 242 -19.41 14.08 4.78
N GLU A 243 -19.02 15.32 4.47
CA GLU A 243 -19.96 16.42 4.18
C GLU A 243 -20.79 16.17 2.90
N ASP A 244 -20.23 15.43 1.95
CA ASP A 244 -20.88 15.07 0.68
C ASP A 244 -21.78 13.82 0.82
N ALA A 245 -21.69 13.11 1.94
CA ALA A 245 -22.46 11.90 2.19
C ALA A 245 -23.90 12.26 2.61
N GLN A 246 -24.82 12.30 1.64
CA GLN A 246 -26.25 12.44 1.91
C GLN A 246 -26.91 11.09 2.20
N GLU A 247 -27.87 11.10 3.13
CA GLU A 247 -28.66 9.92 3.50
C GLU A 247 -29.45 9.41 2.27
N GLY A 248 -29.12 8.21 1.78
CA GLY A 248 -29.71 7.62 0.58
C GLY A 248 -28.95 7.82 -0.73
N SER A 249 -27.75 8.42 -0.70
CA SER A 249 -26.82 8.42 -1.84
C SER A 249 -26.09 7.07 -1.97
N ASP A 250 -25.80 6.65 -3.21
CA ASP A 250 -24.78 5.63 -3.46
C ASP A 250 -23.44 6.23 -2.99
N GLY A 251 -22.90 5.72 -1.89
CA GLY A 251 -21.80 6.36 -1.15
C GLY A 251 -20.60 6.78 -2.00
N VAL A 252 -19.80 7.72 -1.48
CA VAL A 252 -18.63 8.29 -2.18
C VAL A 252 -17.58 7.20 -2.47
N SER A 253 -17.39 6.84 -3.75
CA SER A 253 -16.24 6.01 -4.17
C SER A 253 -14.97 6.85 -4.22
N MET A 254 -13.85 6.22 -3.88
CA MET A 254 -12.54 6.77 -4.20
C MET A 254 -12.09 6.20 -5.52
N ASP A 255 -12.16 7.01 -6.58
CA ASP A 255 -11.54 6.66 -7.86
C ASP A 255 -10.02 6.93 -7.83
N ILE A 256 -9.51 7.61 -6.77
CA ILE A 256 -8.12 8.07 -6.66
C ILE A 256 -7.54 7.74 -5.27
N PRO A 257 -6.31 7.19 -5.19
CA PRO A 257 -5.59 7.04 -3.92
C PRO A 257 -5.35 8.39 -3.21
N ALA A 258 -5.42 8.42 -1.88
CA ALA A 258 -5.24 9.63 -1.08
C ALA A 258 -3.83 10.22 -1.16
N GLU A 259 -2.82 9.39 -1.48
CA GLU A 259 -1.45 9.83 -1.77
C GLU A 259 -1.44 10.78 -2.96
N HIS A 260 -2.04 10.39 -4.08
CA HIS A 260 -2.14 11.23 -5.27
C HIS A 260 -3.09 12.40 -5.07
N TYR A 261 -4.16 12.25 -4.31
CA TYR A 261 -5.06 13.38 -4.01
C TYR A 261 -4.35 14.48 -3.20
N ASN A 262 -3.51 14.10 -2.22
CA ASN A 262 -2.80 15.05 -1.37
C ASN A 262 -1.45 15.54 -1.92
N MET A 263 -0.97 14.92 -3.00
CA MET A 263 0.20 15.35 -3.75
C MET A 263 0.08 16.83 -4.11
N THR A 264 1.18 17.56 -4.02
CA THR A 264 1.21 18.97 -4.39
C THR A 264 1.31 19.12 -5.90
N VAL A 265 0.74 20.19 -6.45
CA VAL A 265 0.86 20.50 -7.89
C VAL A 265 2.31 20.77 -8.34
N GLU A 266 3.24 20.92 -7.38
CA GLU A 266 4.68 21.08 -7.64
C GLU A 266 5.37 19.76 -7.99
N GLU A 267 4.91 18.66 -7.39
CA GLU A 267 5.46 17.33 -7.60
C GLU A 267 5.03 16.74 -8.95
N LEU A 268 4.01 17.31 -9.60
CA LEU A 268 3.53 16.90 -10.93
C LEU A 268 4.48 17.24 -12.09
N GLU A 269 5.63 17.87 -11.81
CA GLU A 269 6.64 18.26 -12.82
C GLU A 269 6.04 18.96 -14.06
N LEU A 270 5.08 19.85 -13.83
CA LEU A 270 4.42 20.65 -14.86
C LEU A 270 5.32 21.80 -15.32
N SER A 271 5.05 22.35 -16.50
CA SER A 271 5.72 23.57 -16.95
C SER A 271 5.51 24.70 -15.94
N SER A 272 6.53 25.56 -15.84
CA SER A 272 6.50 26.74 -14.98
C SER A 272 5.29 27.64 -15.25
N ARG A 273 4.70 27.61 -16.45
CA ARG A 273 3.47 28.31 -16.76
C ARG A 273 2.27 27.66 -16.09
N THR A 274 2.06 26.36 -16.30
CA THR A 274 0.90 25.60 -15.79
C THR A 274 0.89 25.60 -14.26
N LEU A 275 2.03 25.33 -13.63
CA LEU A 275 2.19 25.35 -12.17
C LEU A 275 1.87 26.73 -11.56
N ASN A 276 2.36 27.81 -12.17
CA ASN A 276 2.08 29.17 -11.69
C ASN A 276 0.62 29.58 -11.89
N CYS A 277 -0.09 29.02 -12.88
CA CYS A 277 -1.52 29.27 -13.07
C CYS A 277 -2.33 28.57 -11.97
N LEU A 278 -2.02 27.31 -11.66
CA LEU A 278 -2.68 26.55 -10.59
C LEU A 278 -2.46 27.19 -9.21
N LYS A 279 -1.21 27.54 -8.87
CA LYS A 279 -0.90 28.23 -7.61
C LYS A 279 -1.63 29.56 -7.44
N ARG A 280 -1.77 30.34 -8.52
CA ARG A 280 -2.52 31.61 -8.48
C ARG A 280 -4.02 31.42 -8.30
N ALA A 281 -4.56 30.30 -8.75
CA ALA A 281 -5.93 29.89 -8.51
C ALA A 281 -6.13 29.28 -7.10
N ALA A 282 -5.10 29.31 -6.24
CA ALA A 282 -5.06 28.68 -4.93
C ALA A 282 -5.27 27.16 -4.97
N LEU A 283 -5.03 26.52 -6.12
CA LEU A 283 -5.03 25.07 -6.29
C LEU A 283 -3.60 24.58 -6.03
N ASN A 284 -3.36 24.10 -4.81
CA ASN A 284 -2.05 23.68 -4.35
C ASN A 284 -1.90 22.16 -4.33
N LYS A 285 -3.02 21.44 -4.25
CA LYS A 285 -3.06 19.97 -4.26
C LYS A 285 -3.69 19.43 -5.54
N VAL A 286 -3.28 18.24 -5.95
CA VAL A 286 -3.84 17.54 -7.12
C VAL A 286 -5.33 17.29 -6.94
N GLY A 287 -5.78 16.89 -5.76
CA GLY A 287 -7.20 16.66 -5.47
C GLY A 287 -8.09 17.87 -5.76
N GLU A 288 -7.64 19.08 -5.38
CA GLU A 288 -8.36 20.34 -5.62
C GLU A 288 -8.48 20.64 -7.13
N VAL A 289 -7.47 20.25 -7.92
CA VAL A 289 -7.48 20.41 -9.38
C VAL A 289 -8.43 19.40 -10.04
N MET A 290 -8.48 18.17 -9.51
CA MET A 290 -9.31 17.08 -10.03
C MET A 290 -10.80 17.28 -9.77
N GLU A 291 -11.15 17.98 -8.69
CA GLU A 291 -12.53 18.36 -8.35
C GLU A 291 -13.10 19.48 -9.24
N LYS A 292 -12.24 20.14 -10.02
CA LYS A 292 -12.64 21.16 -10.98
C LYS A 292 -12.98 20.56 -12.33
N SER A 293 -14.08 21.01 -12.91
CA SER A 293 -14.45 20.69 -14.28
C SER A 293 -13.48 21.32 -15.29
N LYS A 294 -13.38 20.75 -16.49
CA LYS A 294 -12.57 21.30 -17.59
C LYS A 294 -12.88 22.79 -17.85
N SER A 295 -14.16 23.16 -17.83
CA SER A 295 -14.61 24.54 -18.00
C SER A 295 -14.06 25.47 -16.91
N GLU A 296 -14.11 25.07 -15.64
CA GLU A 296 -13.59 25.88 -14.53
C GLU A 296 -12.05 26.01 -14.58
N LEU A 297 -11.35 24.97 -15.04
CA LEU A 297 -9.89 25.02 -15.20
C LEU A 297 -9.48 25.97 -16.33
N LEU A 298 -10.24 26.01 -17.44
CA LEU A 298 -9.99 26.92 -18.56
C LEU A 298 -10.33 28.38 -18.26
N GLU A 299 -11.17 28.65 -17.25
CA GLU A 299 -11.43 30.01 -16.76
C GLU A 299 -10.26 30.61 -15.96
N ILE A 300 -9.31 29.78 -15.50
CA ILE A 300 -8.13 30.24 -14.79
C ILE A 300 -7.29 31.14 -15.70
N ARG A 301 -6.96 32.33 -15.20
CA ARG A 301 -6.23 33.35 -15.97
C ARG A 301 -4.88 32.79 -16.47
N ASN A 302 -4.72 32.78 -17.80
CA ASN A 302 -3.55 32.27 -18.54
C ASN A 302 -3.36 30.74 -18.53
N PHE A 303 -4.29 30.01 -17.94
CA PHE A 303 -4.49 28.58 -18.16
C PHE A 303 -5.21 28.42 -19.51
N GLY A 304 -4.83 27.42 -20.29
CA GLY A 304 -5.42 27.20 -21.61
C GLY A 304 -5.21 25.78 -22.08
N GLU A 305 -5.72 25.45 -23.26
CA GLU A 305 -5.73 24.09 -23.83
C GLU A 305 -4.37 23.36 -23.74
N LYS A 306 -3.26 24.06 -23.95
CA LYS A 306 -1.93 23.46 -23.85
C LYS A 306 -1.53 23.10 -22.40
N SER A 307 -1.89 23.94 -21.44
CA SER A 307 -1.69 23.68 -20.01
C SER A 307 -2.64 22.61 -19.49
N TYR A 308 -3.87 22.56 -20.03
CA TYR A 308 -4.84 21.51 -19.75
C TYR A 308 -4.34 20.14 -20.23
N ARG A 309 -3.87 20.04 -21.48
CA ARG A 309 -3.28 18.81 -22.01
C ARG A 309 -2.05 18.37 -21.24
N GLU A 310 -1.17 19.29 -20.90
CA GLU A 310 0.02 18.98 -20.09
C GLU A 310 -0.35 18.40 -18.72
N LEU A 311 -1.34 18.99 -18.04
CA LEU A 311 -1.87 18.48 -16.77
C LEU A 311 -2.48 17.08 -16.95
N TYR A 312 -3.26 16.89 -18.02
CA TYR A 312 -3.88 15.63 -18.37
C TYR A 312 -2.87 14.52 -18.68
N ASP A 313 -1.85 14.82 -19.49
CA ASP A 313 -0.80 13.88 -19.86
C ASP A 313 -0.08 13.37 -18.60
N ARG A 314 0.16 14.26 -17.61
CA ARG A 314 0.71 13.87 -16.32
C ARG A 314 -0.24 13.01 -15.49
N PHE A 315 -1.54 13.29 -15.47
CA PHE A 315 -2.51 12.44 -14.79
C PHE A 315 -2.64 11.05 -15.43
N ARG A 316 -2.50 10.97 -16.76
CA ARG A 316 -2.45 9.69 -17.51
C ARG A 316 -1.17 8.92 -17.22
N GLU A 317 -0.01 9.59 -17.17
CA GLU A 317 1.28 8.97 -16.78
C GLU A 317 1.25 8.40 -15.36
N LEU A 318 0.53 9.06 -14.44
CA LEU A 318 0.38 8.65 -13.05
C LEU A 318 -0.78 7.66 -12.84
N GLU A 319 -1.51 7.27 -13.88
CA GLU A 319 -2.68 6.37 -13.82
C GLU A 319 -3.80 6.85 -12.87
N ILE A 320 -3.94 8.16 -12.68
CA ILE A 320 -4.91 8.80 -11.77
C ILE A 320 -5.97 9.64 -12.50
N LEU A 321 -6.14 9.42 -13.79
CA LEU A 321 -7.02 10.21 -14.63
C LEU A 321 -8.50 9.97 -14.27
N PRO A 322 -9.26 11.00 -13.87
CA PRO A 322 -10.70 10.87 -13.68
C PRO A 322 -11.44 10.87 -15.02
N ASP A 323 -12.48 10.03 -15.13
CA ASP A 323 -13.27 9.86 -16.35
C ASP A 323 -13.88 11.17 -16.89
N HIS A 324 -14.27 12.10 -16.00
CA HIS A 324 -14.84 13.40 -16.39
C HIS A 324 -13.82 14.40 -16.97
N LEU A 325 -12.53 14.16 -16.74
CA LEU A 325 -11.43 14.98 -17.26
C LEU A 325 -10.85 14.43 -18.56
N ASP A 326 -11.34 13.28 -19.05
CA ASP A 326 -10.85 12.64 -20.26
C ASP A 326 -11.32 13.36 -21.54
N PRO A 327 -10.41 14.00 -22.32
CA PRO A 327 -10.75 14.60 -23.60
C PRO A 327 -11.14 13.56 -24.66
N GLU A 328 -10.79 12.28 -24.52
CA GLU A 328 -11.19 11.22 -25.46
C GLU A 328 -12.64 10.72 -25.22
N LEU A 329 -13.09 10.67 -23.96
CA LEU A 329 -14.49 10.40 -23.59
C LEU A 329 -15.42 11.61 -23.84
N ASN A 330 -14.93 12.84 -23.65
CA ASN A 330 -15.75 14.03 -23.88
C ASN A 330 -15.95 14.36 -25.37
N ALA A 331 -14.98 14.04 -26.24
CA ALA A 331 -15.14 14.20 -27.69
C ALA A 331 -16.27 13.30 -28.25
N SER A 332 -16.40 12.10 -27.71
CA SER A 332 -17.45 11.14 -28.11
C SER A 332 -18.83 11.48 -27.54
N GLN A 333 -18.91 12.23 -26.42
CA GLN A 333 -20.18 12.76 -25.89
C GLN A 333 -20.63 14.05 -26.60
N GLU A 334 -19.70 14.95 -26.94
CA GLU A 334 -20.00 16.17 -27.72
C GLU A 334 -20.45 15.84 -29.15
N GLU A 335 -19.87 14.82 -29.81
CA GLU A 335 -20.32 14.33 -31.11
C GLU A 335 -21.71 13.69 -31.07
N GLN A 336 -22.05 12.96 -30.00
CA GLN A 336 -23.38 12.36 -29.82
C GLN A 336 -24.48 13.40 -29.50
N ILE A 337 -24.14 14.51 -28.85
CA ILE A 337 -25.07 15.62 -28.62
C ILE A 337 -25.29 16.42 -29.91
N ALA A 338 -24.26 16.58 -30.74
CA ALA A 338 -24.35 17.25 -32.03
C ALA A 338 -25.14 16.43 -33.08
N GLU A 339 -25.05 15.10 -33.06
CA GLU A 339 -25.86 14.23 -33.94
C GLU A 339 -27.35 14.16 -33.55
N ASN A 340 -27.68 14.40 -32.27
CA ASN A 340 -29.04 14.25 -31.76
C ASN A 340 -29.89 15.54 -31.78
N ASN A 341 -29.35 16.70 -32.20
CA ASN A 341 -30.16 17.93 -32.28
C ASN A 341 -29.72 18.90 -33.40
N PRO A 342 -30.22 18.71 -34.65
CA PRO A 342 -29.78 19.51 -35.79
C PRO A 342 -30.54 20.83 -36.04
N GLU A 343 -31.52 21.24 -35.23
CA GLU A 343 -32.34 22.42 -35.54
C GLU A 343 -32.32 23.50 -34.45
N ILE A 344 -31.46 24.51 -34.63
CA ILE A 344 -31.85 25.92 -34.39
C ILE A 344 -31.23 26.76 -35.51
N GLU A 345 -31.94 26.88 -36.63
CA GLU A 345 -31.75 27.99 -37.55
C GLU A 345 -32.13 29.28 -36.84
N VAL A 346 -31.25 30.26 -37.00
CA VAL A 346 -31.36 31.63 -36.50
C VAL A 346 -32.46 32.33 -37.31
N ASP A 347 -33.58 32.69 -36.68
CA ASP A 347 -34.54 33.63 -37.27
C ASP A 347 -34.09 35.05 -36.86
N GLU A 348 -33.67 35.83 -37.85
CA GLU A 348 -33.25 37.22 -37.69
C GLU A 348 -34.46 38.13 -37.41
N GLY A 349 -34.36 38.89 -36.32
CA GLY A 349 -35.21 40.04 -36.00
C GLY A 349 -34.39 41.17 -35.42
#